data_AF-A0A956ZNA3-F1
#
_entry.id   AF-A0A956ZNA3-F1
#
_cell.length_a   1.000
_cell.length_b   1.000
_cell.length_c   1.000
_cell.angle_alpha   90.00
_cell.angle_beta   90.00
_cell.angle_gamma   90.00
#
_symmetry.space_group_name_H-M   'P 1'
#
loop_
_entity.id
_entity.type
_entity.pdbx_description
1 polymer ?
#
loop_
_entity_poly.entity_id
_entity_poly.type
_entity_poly.pdbx_seq_one_letter_code
_entity_poly.pdbx_strand_id
1 'polypeptide(L)'
;MVRINRVYTRAGDDGTTALVGGQRVPKDGPRIEAYGTVDELNTVIGAAIAFGTGEALTAALLPIQHELFNLGSVLALDPTDSERIPLPSVGSSHVEKLEGLIDEWNDSLPALTSFVLPGG
;
A
#
# COMPACT_ATOMS: atom_id res chain seq x y z
N MET A 1 19.79 -0.15 -2.33
CA MET A 1 19.37 1.28 -2.31
C MET A 1 18.62 1.57 -3.58
N VAL A 2 17.32 1.91 -3.50
CA VAL A 2 16.53 2.32 -4.67
C VAL A 2 17.07 3.67 -5.14
N ARG A 3 17.32 3.83 -6.45
CA ARG A 3 17.79 5.08 -7.04
C ARG A 3 16.90 5.45 -8.21
N ILE A 4 16.19 6.56 -8.09
CA ILE A 4 15.41 7.14 -9.18
C ILE A 4 16.30 8.16 -9.89
N ASN A 5 17.13 7.70 -10.84
CA ASN A 5 18.02 8.59 -11.61
C ASN A 5 17.32 9.17 -12.85
N ARG A 6 16.53 8.35 -13.54
CA ARG A 6 15.70 8.74 -14.68
C ARG A 6 14.36 8.04 -14.56
N VAL A 7 13.28 8.82 -14.57
CA VAL A 7 11.93 8.29 -14.35
C VAL A 7 11.47 7.41 -15.51
N TYR A 8 11.76 7.78 -16.77
CA TYR A 8 11.40 6.98 -17.94
C TYR A 8 12.63 6.27 -18.54
N THR A 9 12.53 4.97 -18.77
CA THR A 9 13.61 4.13 -19.33
C THR A 9 13.26 3.48 -20.67
N ARG A 10 11.97 3.50 -21.07
CA ARG A 10 11.41 2.75 -22.22
C ARG A 10 11.51 1.23 -22.13
N ALA A 11 12.04 0.69 -21.02
CA ALA A 11 12.25 -0.75 -20.88
C ALA A 11 10.95 -1.56 -20.94
N GLY A 12 9.81 -0.96 -20.59
CA GLY A 12 8.50 -1.61 -20.62
C GLY A 12 7.60 -1.21 -21.79
N ASP A 13 8.15 -0.62 -22.86
CA ASP A 13 7.39 -0.24 -24.06
C ASP A 13 6.86 -1.48 -24.81
N ASP A 14 7.42 -2.66 -24.55
CA ASP A 14 6.98 -3.96 -25.06
C ASP A 14 5.79 -4.57 -24.29
N GLY A 15 5.21 -3.83 -23.33
CA GLY A 15 4.09 -4.30 -22.51
C GLY A 15 4.49 -5.14 -21.30
N THR A 16 5.79 -5.30 -21.01
CA THR A 16 6.28 -6.04 -19.84
C THR A 16 6.97 -5.12 -18.83
N THR A 17 7.19 -5.61 -17.61
CA THR A 17 7.90 -4.90 -16.53
C THR A 17 8.71 -5.88 -15.69
N ALA A 18 9.65 -5.37 -14.90
CA ALA A 18 10.49 -6.20 -14.03
C ALA A 18 9.95 -6.23 -12.59
N LEU A 19 9.89 -7.42 -12.01
CA LEU A 19 9.66 -7.64 -10.58
C LEU A 19 10.92 -7.30 -9.77
N VAL A 20 10.77 -7.25 -8.45
CA VAL A 20 11.91 -7.32 -7.54
C VAL A 20 12.59 -8.68 -7.78
N GLY A 21 13.89 -8.67 -8.11
CA GLY A 21 14.64 -9.85 -8.56
C GLY A 21 14.98 -9.85 -10.05
N GLY A 22 14.30 -9.03 -10.85
CA GLY A 22 14.61 -8.80 -12.27
C GLY A 22 13.84 -9.67 -13.26
N GLN A 23 12.98 -10.57 -12.79
CA GLN A 23 12.06 -11.35 -13.63
C GLN A 23 11.14 -10.41 -14.41
N ARG A 24 10.98 -10.66 -15.71
CA ARG A 24 10.07 -9.89 -16.55
C ARG A 24 8.70 -10.56 -16.65
N VAL A 25 7.65 -9.78 -16.43
CA VAL A 25 6.26 -10.24 -16.50
C VAL A 25 5.40 -9.27 -17.31
N PRO A 26 4.29 -9.72 -17.91
CA PRO A 26 3.31 -8.83 -18.55
C PRO A 26 2.74 -7.79 -17.57
N LYS A 27 2.53 -6.55 -18.04
CA LYS A 27 2.00 -5.44 -17.21
C LYS A 27 0.55 -5.65 -16.75
N ASP A 28 -0.21 -6.46 -17.46
CA ASP A 28 -1.59 -6.87 -17.14
C ASP A 28 -1.64 -8.13 -16.25
N GLY A 29 -0.49 -8.60 -15.76
CA GLY A 29 -0.43 -9.74 -14.87
C GLY A 29 -1.04 -9.45 -13.49
N PRO A 30 -1.66 -10.44 -12.83
CA PRO A 30 -2.38 -10.25 -11.56
C PRO A 30 -1.48 -9.74 -10.43
N ARG A 31 -0.18 -10.05 -10.47
CA ARG A 31 0.79 -9.53 -9.49
C ARG A 31 1.00 -8.03 -9.65
N ILE A 32 1.10 -7.55 -10.89
CA ILE A 32 1.26 -6.13 -11.21
C ILE A 32 0.02 -5.37 -10.79
N GLU A 33 -1.15 -5.90 -11.12
CA GLU A 33 -2.44 -5.35 -10.71
C GLU A 33 -2.54 -5.20 -9.18
N ALA A 34 -2.14 -6.24 -8.44
CA ALA A 34 -2.23 -6.27 -6.98
C ALA A 34 -1.44 -5.12 -6.32
N TYR A 35 -0.14 -5.01 -6.59
CA TYR A 35 0.64 -3.92 -5.97
C TYR A 35 0.39 -2.56 -6.63
N GLY A 36 -0.09 -2.52 -7.89
CA GLY A 36 -0.58 -1.31 -8.53
C GLY A 36 -1.80 -0.73 -7.81
N THR A 37 -2.74 -1.60 -7.41
CA THR A 37 -3.92 -1.20 -6.62
C THR A 37 -3.51 -0.72 -5.21
N VAL A 38 -2.50 -1.34 -4.61
CA VAL A 38 -1.92 -0.88 -3.33
C VAL A 38 -1.31 0.51 -3.47
N ASP A 39 -0.61 0.79 -4.57
CA ASP A 39 -0.04 2.11 -4.88
C ASP A 39 -1.14 3.17 -5.09
N GLU A 40 -2.24 2.80 -5.76
CA GLU A 40 -3.42 3.66 -5.91
C GLU A 40 -4.05 4.00 -4.56
N LEU A 41 -4.29 3.00 -3.69
CA LEU A 41 -4.79 3.22 -2.32
C LEU A 41 -3.86 4.17 -1.56
N ASN A 42 -2.54 3.94 -1.62
CA ASN A 42 -1.56 4.77 -0.95
C ASN A 42 -1.60 6.23 -1.45
N THR A 43 -1.83 6.43 -2.74
CA THR A 43 -2.02 7.74 -3.36
C THR A 43 -3.29 8.43 -2.87
N VAL A 44 -4.41 7.71 -2.79
CA VAL A 44 -5.69 8.25 -2.28
C VAL A 44 -5.59 8.66 -0.81
N ILE A 45 -4.91 7.87 0.02
CA ILE A 45 -4.62 8.24 1.42
C ILE A 45 -3.80 9.53 1.47
N GLY A 46 -2.76 9.64 0.64
CA GLY A 46 -1.95 10.87 0.54
C GLY A 46 -2.78 12.09 0.14
N ALA A 47 -3.72 11.92 -0.80
CA ALA A 47 -4.66 12.97 -1.17
C ALA A 47 -5.54 13.39 0.01
N ALA A 48 -6.12 12.42 0.75
CA ALA A 48 -6.93 12.70 1.92
C ALA A 48 -6.14 13.51 2.98
N ILE A 49 -4.92 13.09 3.31
CA ILE A 49 -4.03 13.84 4.22
C ILE A 49 -3.83 15.27 3.73
N ALA A 50 -3.55 15.46 2.44
CA ALA A 50 -3.31 16.77 1.84
C ALA A 50 -4.55 17.70 1.87
N PHE A 51 -5.76 17.13 1.78
CA PHE A 51 -7.02 17.89 1.92
C PHE A 51 -7.39 18.20 3.37
N GLY A 52 -6.72 17.59 4.35
CA GLY A 52 -6.87 17.88 5.77
C GLY A 52 -7.76 16.86 6.48
N THR A 53 -7.12 15.95 7.21
CA THR A 53 -7.78 14.90 8.03
C THR A 53 -7.75 15.18 9.53
N GLY A 54 -7.06 16.25 9.96
CA GLY A 54 -6.75 16.51 11.37
C GLY A 54 -5.51 15.76 11.86
N GLU A 55 -4.96 16.19 13.00
CA GLU A 55 -3.66 15.71 13.49
C GLU A 55 -3.67 14.22 13.84
N ALA A 56 -4.69 13.76 14.58
CA ALA A 56 -4.80 12.37 15.01
C ALA A 56 -4.88 11.40 13.82
N LEU A 57 -5.75 11.68 12.84
CA LEU A 57 -5.91 10.82 11.67
C LEU A 57 -4.69 10.90 10.74
N THR A 58 -4.08 12.07 10.58
CA THR A 58 -2.80 12.20 9.84
C THR A 58 -1.70 11.34 10.48
N ALA A 59 -1.58 11.38 11.82
CA ALA A 59 -0.58 10.62 12.56
C ALA A 59 -0.78 9.10 12.43
N ALA A 60 -2.02 8.62 12.25
CA ALA A 60 -2.33 7.22 11.99
C ALA A 60 -2.12 6.82 10.52
N LEU A 61 -2.50 7.68 9.57
CA LEU A 61 -2.42 7.38 8.13
C LEU A 61 -0.97 7.36 7.61
N LEU A 62 -0.07 8.20 8.12
CA LEU A 62 1.33 8.22 7.67
C LEU A 62 2.07 6.88 7.86
N PRO A 63 2.02 6.23 9.05
CA PRO A 63 2.51 4.86 9.22
C PRO A 63 1.86 3.86 8.26
N ILE A 64 0.54 3.96 8.03
CA ILE A 64 -0.17 3.08 7.10
C ILE A 64 0.39 3.24 5.67
N GLN A 65 0.70 4.46 5.21
CA GLN A 65 1.34 4.67 3.90
C GLN A 65 2.71 3.99 3.79
N HIS A 66 3.50 3.98 4.88
CA HIS A 66 4.77 3.24 4.92
C HIS A 66 4.55 1.72 4.89
N GLU A 67 3.55 1.21 5.61
CA GLU A 67 3.21 -0.21 5.64
C GLU A 67 2.67 -0.69 4.28
N LEU A 68 1.89 0.13 3.57
CA LEU A 68 1.44 -0.14 2.19
C LEU A 68 2.62 -0.19 1.20
N PHE A 69 3.61 0.69 1.36
CA PHE A 69 4.83 0.63 0.54
C PHE A 69 5.61 -0.66 0.79
N ASN A 70 5.74 -1.08 2.05
CA ASN A 70 6.35 -2.36 2.41
C ASN A 70 5.57 -3.54 1.80
N LEU A 71 4.24 -3.53 1.90
CA LEU A 71 3.38 -4.55 1.30
C LEU A 71 3.57 -4.61 -0.23
N GLY A 72 3.61 -3.46 -0.91
CA GLY A 72 3.89 -3.38 -2.34
C GLY A 72 5.24 -4.03 -2.70
N SER A 73 6.28 -3.82 -1.89
CA SER A 73 7.59 -4.46 -2.11
C SER A 73 7.55 -5.98 -1.99
N VAL A 74 6.79 -6.51 -1.01
CA VAL A 74 6.60 -7.97 -0.81
C VAL A 74 5.83 -8.58 -1.99
N LEU A 75 4.76 -7.93 -2.43
CA LEU A 75 3.97 -8.37 -3.58
C LEU A 75 4.76 -8.34 -4.89
N ALA A 76 5.68 -7.39 -5.03
CA ALA A 76 6.53 -7.24 -6.20
C ALA A 76 7.69 -8.25 -6.25
N LEU A 77 7.92 -9.06 -5.20
CA LEU A 77 8.94 -10.11 -5.18
C LEU A 77 8.37 -11.46 -5.63
N ASP A 78 9.12 -12.17 -6.47
CA ASP A 78 8.81 -13.55 -6.77
C ASP A 78 9.09 -14.44 -5.53
N PRO A 79 8.14 -15.27 -5.08
CA PRO A 79 8.34 -16.16 -3.92
C PRO A 79 9.61 -17.02 -4.00
N THR A 80 10.08 -17.37 -5.21
CA THR A 80 11.32 -18.16 -5.37
C THR A 80 12.58 -17.39 -4.95
N ASP A 81 12.52 -16.06 -4.85
CA ASP A 81 13.63 -15.20 -4.44
C ASP A 81 13.53 -14.72 -2.98
N SER A 82 12.51 -15.16 -2.23
CA SER A 82 12.26 -14.74 -0.84
C SER A 82 13.44 -14.98 0.12
N GLU A 83 14.20 -16.05 -0.07
CA GLU A 83 15.40 -16.34 0.73
C GLU A 83 16.61 -15.46 0.34
N ARG A 84 16.64 -14.99 -0.92
CA ARG A 84 17.79 -14.25 -1.48
C ARG A 84 17.65 -12.74 -1.30
N ILE A 85 16.42 -12.24 -1.26
CA ILE A 85 16.11 -10.81 -1.21
C ILE A 85 15.33 -10.54 0.09
N PRO A 86 16.01 -10.12 1.17
CA PRO A 86 15.33 -9.80 2.41
C PRO A 86 14.48 -8.53 2.22
N LEU A 87 13.19 -8.63 2.56
CA LEU A 87 12.23 -7.53 2.51
C LEU A 87 11.60 -7.27 3.89
N PRO A 88 11.00 -6.09 4.10
CA PRO A 88 10.19 -5.85 5.29
C PRO A 88 9.07 -6.89 5.43
N SER A 89 8.76 -7.27 6.66
CA SER A 89 7.65 -8.17 6.95
C SER A 89 6.35 -7.39 7.10
N VAL A 90 5.29 -7.89 6.46
CA VAL A 90 3.90 -7.47 6.70
C VAL A 90 3.15 -8.72 7.17
N GLY A 91 2.44 -8.61 8.28
CA GLY A 91 1.85 -9.76 8.97
C GLY A 91 0.96 -9.36 10.14
N SER A 92 0.60 -10.31 11.00
CA SER A 92 -0.46 -10.17 12.02
C SER A 92 -0.32 -8.95 12.91
N SER A 93 0.90 -8.56 13.29
CA SER A 93 1.12 -7.37 14.12
C SER A 93 0.67 -6.05 13.47
N HIS A 94 0.57 -5.99 12.15
CA HIS A 94 0.04 -4.82 11.43
C HIS A 94 -1.49 -4.85 11.43
N VAL A 95 -2.10 -6.04 11.33
CA VAL A 95 -3.55 -6.23 11.45
C VAL A 95 -4.02 -5.83 12.85
N GLU A 96 -3.34 -6.32 13.88
CA GLU A 96 -3.65 -6.01 15.30
C GLU A 96 -3.60 -4.50 15.59
N LYS A 97 -2.66 -3.77 14.97
CA LYS A 97 -2.61 -2.29 15.10
C LYS A 97 -3.82 -1.62 14.46
N LEU A 98 -4.24 -2.08 13.28
CA LEU A 98 -5.42 -1.54 12.61
C LEU A 98 -6.69 -1.83 13.41
N GLU A 99 -6.81 -3.04 13.95
CA GLU A 99 -7.91 -3.42 14.85
C GLU A 99 -7.95 -2.51 16.09
N GLY A 100 -6.81 -2.25 16.72
CA GLY A 100 -6.72 -1.31 17.84
C GLY A 100 -7.16 0.11 17.50
N LEU A 101 -6.80 0.64 16.33
CA LEU A 101 -7.25 1.96 15.86
C LEU A 101 -8.77 1.98 15.60
N ILE A 102 -9.32 0.91 15.04
CA ILE A 102 -10.75 0.76 14.81
C ILE A 102 -11.49 0.80 16.15
N ASP A 103 -11.04 0.02 17.13
CA ASP A 103 -11.65 -0.02 18.46
C ASP A 103 -11.59 1.35 19.15
N GLU A 104 -10.43 2.02 19.13
CA GLU A 104 -10.24 3.35 19.71
C GLU A 104 -11.20 4.39 19.12
N TRP A 105 -11.30 4.47 17.79
CA TRP A 105 -12.15 5.49 17.14
C TRP A 105 -13.64 5.17 17.24
N ASN A 106 -14.00 3.89 17.30
CA ASN A 106 -15.39 3.47 17.37
C ASN A 106 -15.97 3.59 18.79
N ASP A 107 -15.15 3.57 19.85
CA ASP A 107 -15.60 3.66 21.25
C ASP A 107 -16.43 4.92 21.55
N SER A 108 -16.09 6.04 20.90
CA SER A 108 -16.78 7.32 21.08
C SER A 108 -18.04 7.51 20.23
N LEU A 109 -18.34 6.59 19.31
CA LEU A 109 -19.39 6.73 18.32
C LEU A 109 -20.66 5.97 18.71
N PRO A 110 -21.86 6.54 18.48
CA PRO A 110 -23.10 5.80 18.69
C PRO A 110 -23.24 4.69 17.65
N ALA A 111 -23.90 3.60 18.04
CA ALA A 111 -24.20 2.51 17.12
C ALA A 111 -25.05 3.00 15.92
N LEU A 112 -24.63 2.64 14.72
CA LEU A 112 -25.38 2.92 13.49
C LEU A 112 -26.59 1.98 13.38
N THR A 113 -27.73 2.54 12.99
CA THR A 113 -28.96 1.79 12.72
C THR A 113 -29.30 1.67 11.23
N SER A 114 -28.50 2.30 10.36
CA SER A 114 -28.64 2.27 8.89
C SER A 114 -27.31 2.56 8.20
N PHE A 115 -27.23 2.29 6.90
CA PHE A 115 -26.05 2.62 6.09
C PHE A 115 -25.84 4.13 5.96
N VAL A 116 -24.57 4.54 5.94
CA VAL A 116 -24.15 5.91 5.68
C VAL A 116 -23.94 6.09 4.18
N LEU A 117 -24.56 7.12 3.60
CA LEU A 117 -24.21 7.55 2.24
C LEU A 117 -22.84 8.26 2.28
N PRO A 118 -21.84 7.82 1.51
CA PRO A 118 -20.52 8.44 1.52
C PRO A 118 -20.61 9.93 1.14
N GLY A 119 -20.27 10.80 2.08
CA GLY A 119 -20.40 12.25 1.97
C GLY A 119 -20.13 12.93 3.30
N GLY A 120 -20.36 14.24 3.33
CA GLY A 120 -20.20 15.13 4.47
C GLY A 120 -20.73 16.50 4.12
#